data_AF-A0A0P6Z011-F1
#
_entry.id   AF-A0A0P6Z011-F1
#
_cell.length_a   1.000
_cell.length_b   1.000
_cell.length_c   1.000
_cell.angle_alpha   90.00
_cell.angle_beta   90.00
_cell.angle_gamma   90.00
#
_symmetry.space_group_name_H-M   'P 1'
#
loop_
_entity.id
_entity.type
_entity.pdbx_description
1 polymer ?
#
loop_
_entity_poly.entity_id
_entity_poly.type
_entity_poly.pdbx_seq_one_letter_code
_entity_poly.pdbx_strand_id
1 'polypeptide(L)' 'MEKRPATVGTKEGLGAGIIGLGLLLGFLPSAAQKIADLDFVQSEPFGILTGAVFVMAVLTALAGLAVILAKFEDAEE' A
#
# COMPACT_ATOMS: atom_id res chain seq x y z
N MET A 1 31.34 -24.83 1.17
CA MET A 1 30.47 -24.09 0.23
C MET A 1 29.72 -23.08 1.08
N GLU A 2 30.13 -21.82 1.02
CA GLU A 2 29.57 -20.73 1.83
C GLU A 2 28.13 -20.47 1.37
N LYS A 3 27.14 -20.66 2.26
CA LYS A 3 25.74 -20.38 1.94
C LYS A 3 25.57 -18.87 1.78
N ARG A 4 25.33 -18.41 0.56
CA ARG A 4 24.91 -17.02 0.32
C ARG A 4 23.63 -16.74 1.13
N PRO A 5 23.50 -15.56 1.75
CA PRO A 5 22.30 -15.20 2.49
C PRO A 5 21.09 -15.21 1.54
N ALA A 6 19.96 -15.72 2.03
CA ALA A 6 18.70 -15.65 1.28
C ALA A 6 18.25 -14.18 1.24
N THR A 7 18.37 -13.55 0.07
CA THR A 7 17.88 -12.20 -0.19
C THR A 7 16.61 -12.28 -1.03
N VAL A 8 15.69 -11.34 -0.82
CA VAL A 8 14.52 -11.16 -1.70
C VAL A 8 14.97 -10.44 -2.97
N GLY A 9 14.45 -10.84 -4.13
CA GLY A 9 14.72 -10.15 -5.39
C GLY A 9 14.12 -8.74 -5.39
N THR A 10 14.71 -7.83 -6.16
CA THR A 10 14.28 -6.42 -6.25
C THR A 10 12.79 -6.29 -6.59
N LYS A 11 12.29 -7.14 -7.49
CA LYS A 11 10.89 -7.22 -7.86
C LYS A 11 9.97 -7.61 -6.70
N GLU A 12 10.37 -8.61 -5.93
CA GLU A 12 9.61 -9.12 -4.78
C GLU A 12 9.58 -8.07 -3.67
N GLY A 13 10.71 -7.41 -3.41
CA GLY A 13 10.83 -6.30 -2.47
C GLY A 13 9.96 -5.10 -2.85
N LEU A 14 9.98 -4.69 -4.12
CA LEU A 14 9.15 -3.60 -4.63
C LEU A 14 7.66 -3.94 -4.53
N GLY A 15 7.26 -5.13 -5.00
CA GLY A 15 5.87 -5.56 -4.96
C GLY A 15 5.32 -5.68 -3.53
N ALA A 16 6.11 -6.27 -2.62
CA ALA A 16 5.76 -6.32 -1.19
C ALA A 16 5.67 -4.92 -0.57
N GLY A 17 6.56 -4.00 -0.94
CA GLY A 17 6.51 -2.60 -0.51
C GLY A 17 5.23 -1.89 -0.95
N ILE A 18 4.81 -2.07 -2.21
CA ILE A 18 3.56 -1.51 -2.75
C ILE A 18 2.34 -2.11 -2.03
N ILE A 19 2.34 -3.41 -1.76
CA ILE A 19 1.27 -4.04 -0.94
C ILE A 19 1.23 -3.40 0.46
N GLY A 20 2.40 -3.22 1.09
CA GLY A 20 2.53 -2.53 2.37
C GLY A 20 1.95 -1.12 2.36
N LEU A 21 2.18 -0.34 1.29
CA LEU A 21 1.58 0.98 1.11
C LEU A 21 0.05 0.91 1.00
N GLY A 22 -0.48 -0.07 0.27
CA GLY A 22 -1.92 -0.32 0.20
C GLY A 22 -2.54 -0.61 1.58
N LEU A 23 -1.88 -1.44 2.39
CA LEU A 23 -2.32 -1.72 3.76
C LEU A 23 -2.27 -0.46 4.64
N LEU A 24 -1.18 0.32 4.58
CA LEU A 24 -1.05 1.57 5.33
C LEU A 24 -2.16 2.56 4.96
N LEU A 25 -2.48 2.70 3.68
CA LEU A 25 -3.61 3.52 3.21
C LEU A 25 -4.95 3.01 3.78
N GLY A 26 -5.15 1.70 3.84
CA GLY A 26 -6.35 1.10 4.44
C GLY A 26 -6.50 1.38 5.94
N PHE A 27 -5.40 1.47 6.69
CA PHE A 27 -5.44 1.81 8.12
C PHE A 27 -5.53 3.32 8.38
N LEU A 28 -5.16 4.15 7.41
CA LEU A 28 -5.06 5.61 7.55
C LEU A 28 -6.37 6.29 8.02
N PRO A 29 -7.56 5.94 7.50
CA PRO A 29 -8.81 6.53 7.95
C PRO A 29 -9.07 6.33 9.45
N SER A 30 -8.66 5.20 10.03
CA SER A 30 -8.84 4.94 11.46
C SER A 30 -8.00 5.85 12.36
N ALA A 31 -6.82 6.28 11.88
CA ALA A 31 -6.01 7.28 12.55
C ALA A 31 -6.58 8.69 12.35
N ALA A 32 -7.18 8.97 11.19
CA ALA A 32 -7.75 10.27 10.83
C ALA A 32 -9.13 10.55 11.44
N GLN A 33 -9.86 9.53 11.90
CA GLN A 33 -11.20 9.67 12.48
C GLN A 33 -11.23 10.66 13.66
N LYS A 34 -10.16 10.67 14.48
CA LYS A 34 -10.00 11.62 15.60
C LYS A 34 -9.93 13.08 15.17
N ILE A 35 -9.60 13.35 13.91
CA ILE A 35 -9.55 14.69 13.31
C ILE A 35 -10.94 15.09 12.80
N ALA A 36 -11.73 14.13 12.31
CA ALA A 36 -13.10 14.36 11.84
C ALA A 36 -14.07 14.66 12.99
N ASP A 37 -13.78 14.17 14.19
CA ASP A 37 -14.57 14.43 15.41
C ASP A 37 -14.32 15.83 16.01
N LEU A 38 -13.48 16.67 15.37
CA LEU A 38 -13.24 18.04 15.81
C LEU A 38 -14.37 18.95 15.30
N ASP A 39 -15.06 19.63 16.21
CA ASP A 39 -16.26 20.48 15.95
C ASP A 39 -16.07 21.56 14.88
N PHE A 40 -14.82 21.89 14.51
CA PHE A 40 -14.49 22.91 13.51
C PHE A 40 -14.25 22.35 12.10
N VAL A 41 -14.22 21.02 11.92
CA VAL A 41 -14.00 20.38 10.62
C VAL A 41 -15.34 19.95 10.03
N GLN A 42 -15.65 20.43 8.83
CA GLN A 42 -16.82 19.94 8.09
C GLN A 42 -16.67 18.44 7.86
N SER A 43 -17.58 17.66 8.44
CA SER A 43 -17.52 16.19 8.46
C SER A 43 -18.10 15.55 7.19
N GLU A 44 -18.81 16.31 6.36
CA GLU A 44 -19.47 15.82 5.14
C GLU A 44 -18.47 15.35 4.05
N PRO A 45 -17.36 16.06 3.75
CA PRO A 45 -16.34 15.59 2.81
C PRO A 45 -15.57 14.38 3.33
N PHE A 46 -15.52 14.18 4.66
CA PHE A 46 -14.74 13.11 5.28
C PHE A 46 -15.17 11.73 4.79
N GLY A 47 -16.48 11.49 4.67
CA GLY A 47 -17.01 10.21 4.17
C GLY A 47 -16.55 9.90 2.75
N ILE A 48 -16.57 10.89 1.85
CA ILE A 48 -16.12 10.73 0.46
C ILE A 48 -14.61 10.48 0.41
N LEU A 49 -13.83 11.25 1.18
CA LEU A 49 -12.38 11.09 1.29
C LEU A 49 -12.00 9.71 1.84
N THR A 50 -12.66 9.26 2.91
CA THR A 50 -12.46 7.92 3.48
C THR A 50 -12.76 6.82 2.46
N GLY A 51 -13.88 6.92 1.74
CA GLY A 51 -14.22 5.97 0.69
C GLY A 51 -13.18 5.93 -0.43
N ALA A 52 -12.71 7.09 -0.89
CA ALA A 52 -11.67 7.20 -1.91
C ALA A 52 -10.34 6.58 -1.45
N VAL A 53 -9.95 6.80 -0.20
CA VAL A 53 -8.73 6.21 0.39
C VAL A 53 -8.83 4.68 0.48
N PHE A 54 -9.99 4.13 0.84
CA PHE A 54 -10.17 2.67 0.84
C PHE A 54 -10.09 2.06 -0.57
N VAL A 55 -10.69 2.70 -1.57
CA VAL A 55 -10.56 2.24 -2.97
C VAL A 55 -9.10 2.30 -3.43
N MET A 56 -8.40 3.41 -3.13
CA MET A 56 -6.97 3.57 -3.41
C MET A 56 -6.13 2.49 -2.72
N ALA A 57 -6.43 2.16 -1.46
CA ALA A 57 -5.74 1.10 -0.71
C ALA A 57 -5.82 -0.26 -1.44
N VAL A 58 -7.02 -0.64 -1.90
CA VAL A 58 -7.25 -1.89 -2.63
C VAL A 58 -6.51 -1.87 -3.98
N LEU A 59 -6.67 -0.81 -4.77
CA LEU A 59 -6.01 -0.69 -6.08
C LEU A 59 -4.49 -0.73 -5.95
N THR A 60 -3.94 -0.09 -4.91
CA THR A 60 -2.50 -0.09 -4.63
C THR A 60 -2.03 -1.50 -4.26
N ALA A 61 -2.73 -2.21 -3.38
CA ALA A 61 -2.38 -3.59 -3.03
C ALA A 61 -2.44 -4.53 -4.26
N LEU A 62 -3.46 -4.38 -5.11
CA LEU A 62 -3.58 -5.13 -6.37
C LEU A 62 -2.45 -4.80 -7.35
N ALA A 63 -2.02 -3.54 -7.43
CA ALA A 63 -0.87 -3.16 -8.25
C ALA A 63 0.42 -3.82 -7.75
N GLY A 64 0.65 -3.89 -6.43
CA GLY A 64 1.79 -4.59 -5.86
C GLY A 64 1.77 -6.10 -6.14
N LEU A 65 0.60 -6.74 -6.04
CA LEU A 65 0.41 -8.13 -6.48
C LEU A 65 0.70 -8.30 -7.98
N ALA A 66 0.23 -7.39 -8.82
CA ALA A 66 0.50 -7.40 -10.24
C ALA A 66 2.01 -7.29 -10.53
N VAL A 67 2.75 -6.47 -9.79
CA VAL A 67 4.22 -6.37 -9.91
C VAL A 67 4.91 -7.68 -9.58
N ILE A 68 4.48 -8.39 -8.52
CA ILE A 68 5.04 -9.70 -8.15
C ILE A 68 4.77 -10.74 -9.24
N LEU A 69 3.56 -10.72 -9.82
CA LEU A 69 3.11 -11.71 -10.80
C LEU A 69 3.58 -11.40 -12.24
N ALA A 70 3.89 -10.15 -12.55
CA ALA A 70 4.35 -9.73 -13.86
C ALA A 70 5.69 -10.42 -14.19
N LYS A 71 5.83 -10.95 -15.40
CA LYS A 71 7.13 -11.48 -15.85
C LYS A 71 8.03 -10.33 -16.26
N PHE A 72 8.67 -9.69 -15.30
CA PHE A 72 9.83 -8.84 -15.57
C PHE A 72 11.03 -9.76 -15.79
N GLU A 73 11.76 -9.55 -16.87
CA GLU A 73 13.14 -10.02 -16.94
C GLU A 73 13.88 -9.24 -15.86
N ASP A 74 14.31 -9.92 -14.79
CA ASP A 74 15.22 -9.31 -13.83
C ASP A 74 16.42 -8.86 -14.67
N ALA A 75 16.66 -7.54 -14.75
CA ALA A 75 17.90 -7.05 -15.31
C ALA A 75 19.01 -7.68 -14.48
N GLU A 76 19.73 -8.63 -15.08
CA GLU A 76 20.85 -9.32 -14.46
C GLU A 76 21.74 -8.28 -13.76
N GLU A 77 21.93 -8.43 -12.44
CA GLU A 77 22.96 -7.71 -11.69
C GLU A 77 24.35 -7.98 -12.28
#